data_AF-A0AAN5RH67-F1
#
_entry.id   AF-A0AAN5RH67-F1
#
_cell.length_a   1.000
_cell.length_b   1.000
_cell.length_c   1.000
_cell.angle_alpha   90.00
_cell.angle_beta   90.00
_cell.angle_gamma   90.00
#
_symmetry.space_group_name_H-M   'P 1'
#
loop_
_entity.id
_entity.type
_entity.pdbx_description
1 polymer ?
#
loop_
_entity_poly.entity_id
_entity_poly.type
_entity_poly.pdbx_seq_one_letter_code
_entity_poly.pdbx_strand_id
1 'polypeptide(L)'
;MQDKKTASLSEYERFVLASLYRQAEEEGGCPLSATARERIREEFLASREKAAPAHRYYRRRHTGGDAEAAFQWKPSGPMRTIRKAGK
;
A
#
# COMPACT_ATOMS: atom_id res chain seq x y z
N MET A 1 3.69 11.89 36.49
CA MET A 1 3.09 10.82 35.68
C MET A 1 3.11 11.30 34.24
N GLN A 2 4.01 10.78 33.42
CA GLN A 2 4.18 11.25 32.04
C GLN A 2 3.20 10.52 31.13
N ASP A 3 2.34 11.26 30.44
CA ASP A 3 1.33 10.80 29.48
C ASP A 3 1.99 10.21 28.23
N LYS A 4 2.61 9.04 28.39
CA LYS A 4 3.21 8.27 27.31
C LYS A 4 2.12 7.42 26.67
N LYS A 5 1.45 7.97 25.65
CA LYS A 5 0.70 7.30 24.55
C LYS A 5 -0.57 8.04 24.10
N THR A 6 -0.59 9.37 24.06
CA THR A 6 -1.32 9.99 22.96
C THR A 6 -0.36 9.96 21.77
N ALA A 7 -0.39 8.88 20.98
CA ALA A 7 0.19 8.90 19.65
C ALA A 7 -0.39 10.15 18.98
N SER A 8 0.41 11.19 18.81
CA SER A 8 -0.04 12.48 18.35
C SER A 8 -0.59 12.26 16.96
N LEU A 9 -1.92 12.23 16.84
CA LEU A 9 -2.58 12.05 15.56
C LEU A 9 -2.07 13.14 14.62
N SER A 10 -1.68 12.72 13.42
CA SER A 10 -1.34 13.64 12.34
C SER A 10 -2.53 14.56 12.05
N GLU A 11 -2.27 15.74 11.50
CA GLU A 11 -3.31 16.68 11.09
C GLU A 11 -4.35 16.02 10.18
N TYR A 12 -3.88 15.23 9.21
CA TYR A 12 -4.76 14.44 8.34
C TYR A 12 -5.62 13.44 9.13
N GLU A 13 -5.05 12.75 10.11
CA GLU A 13 -5.80 11.76 10.91
C GLU A 13 -6.88 12.44 11.76
N ARG A 14 -6.61 13.64 12.28
CA ARG A 14 -7.62 14.44 12.99
C ARG A 14 -8.74 14.86 12.05
N PHE A 15 -8.40 15.28 10.83
CA PHE A 15 -9.38 15.64 9.81
C PHE A 15 -10.27 14.46 9.42
N VAL A 16 -9.69 13.28 9.24
CA VAL A 16 -10.44 12.05 8.94
C VAL A 16 -11.37 11.69 10.08
N LEU A 17 -10.91 11.71 11.33
CA LEU A 17 -11.78 11.45 12.50
C LEU A 17 -12.92 12.46 12.61
N ALA A 18 -12.66 13.76 12.39
CA ALA A 18 -13.70 14.77 12.41
C ALA A 18 -14.75 14.54 11.31
N SER A 19 -14.31 14.11 10.13
CA SER A 19 -15.20 13.76 9.01
C SER A 19 -16.05 12.53 9.33
N LEU A 20 -15.47 11.51 9.97
CA LEU A 20 -16.21 10.31 10.42
C LEU A 20 -17.27 10.67 11.48
N TYR A 21 -16.95 11.54 12.42
CA TYR A 21 -17.95 12.02 13.40
C TYR A 21 -19.09 12.76 12.72
N ARG A 22 -18.78 13.66 11.79
CA ARG A 22 -19.80 14.40 11.04
C ARG A 22 -20.70 13.46 10.24
N GLN A 23 -20.11 12.49 9.55
CA GLN A 23 -20.85 11.49 8.79
C GLN A 23 -21.78 10.67 9.69
N ALA A 24 -21.31 10.23 10.86
CA ALA A 24 -22.13 9.47 11.80
C ALA A 24 -23.30 10.32 12.38
N GLU A 25 -23.08 11.62 12.58
CA GLU A 25 -24.14 12.56 12.97
C GLU A 25 -25.18 12.77 11.84
N GLU A 26 -24.72 12.88 10.59
CA GLU A 26 -25.58 12.99 9.40
C GLU A 26 -26.43 11.72 9.19
N GLU A 27 -25.83 10.53 9.33
CA GLU A 27 -26.53 9.24 9.19
C GLU A 27 -27.53 8.99 10.33
N GLY A 28 -27.18 9.38 11.56
CA GLY A 28 -28.04 9.21 12.72
C GLY A 28 -29.09 10.32 12.89
N GLY A 29 -28.95 11.44 12.19
CA GLY A 29 -29.79 12.64 12.35
C GLY A 29 -29.76 13.26 13.75
N CYS A 30 -28.81 12.85 14.60
CA CYS A 30 -28.72 13.21 16.01
C CYS A 30 -27.25 13.52 16.38
N PRO A 31 -27.01 14.42 17.34
CA PRO A 31 -25.65 14.71 17.81
C PRO A 31 -25.02 13.46 18.44
N LEU A 32 -23.75 13.23 18.14
CA LEU A 32 -23.07 12.00 18.53
C LEU A 32 -22.80 11.98 20.03
N SER A 33 -23.15 10.88 20.69
CA SER A 33 -22.80 10.67 22.11
C SER A 33 -21.29 10.51 22.29
N ALA A 34 -20.79 10.85 23.49
CA ALA A 34 -19.38 10.66 23.83
C ALA A 34 -18.92 9.21 23.63
N THR A 35 -19.76 8.24 24.01
CA THR A 35 -19.49 6.81 23.85
C THR A 35 -19.42 6.37 22.39
N ALA A 36 -20.26 6.93 21.52
CA ALA A 36 -20.20 6.66 20.09
C ALA A 36 -18.94 7.25 19.45
N ARG A 37 -18.54 8.46 19.87
CA ARG A 37 -17.28 9.09 19.42
C ARG A 37 -16.04 8.28 19.82
N GLU A 38 -16.05 7.71 21.01
CA GLU A 38 -14.97 6.81 21.48
C GLU A 38 -14.90 5.54 20.65
N ARG A 39 -16.04 4.88 20.38
CA ARG A 39 -16.08 3.67 19.52
C ARG A 39 -15.51 3.92 18.13
N ILE A 40 -15.94 4.99 17.47
CA ILE A 40 -15.42 5.36 16.14
C ILE A 40 -13.91 5.63 16.19
N ARG A 41 -13.43 6.25 17.27
CA ARG A 41 -11.99 6.51 17.46
C ARG A 41 -11.20 5.21 17.61
N GLU A 42 -11.70 4.26 18.39
CA GLU A 42 -11.06 2.96 18.58
C GLU A 42 -11.03 2.16 17.28
N GLU A 43 -12.13 2.13 16.52
CA GLU A 43 -12.20 1.47 15.21
C GLU A 43 -11.23 2.10 14.21
N PHE A 44 -11.10 3.42 14.20
CA PHE A 44 -10.11 4.13 13.38
C PHE A 44 -8.68 3.73 13.74
N LEU A 45 -8.34 3.70 15.03
CA LEU A 45 -7.02 3.30 15.50
C LEU A 45 -6.73 1.82 15.15
N ALA A 46 -7.70 0.93 15.35
CA ALA A 46 -7.57 -0.48 14.99
C ALA A 46 -7.37 -0.67 13.46
N SER A 47 -8.03 0.14 12.65
CA SER A 47 -7.88 0.11 11.19
C SER A 47 -6.53 0.67 10.74
N ARG A 48 -6.04 1.71 11.42
CA ARG A 48 -4.72 2.28 11.18
C ARG A 48 -3.60 1.27 11.41
N GLU A 49 -3.67 0.49 12.48
CA GLU A 49 -2.67 -0.55 12.78
C GLU A 49 -2.67 -1.67 11.73
N LYS A 50 -3.85 -2.04 11.21
CA LYS A 50 -3.98 -3.04 10.12
C LYS A 50 -3.52 -2.52 8.76
N ALA A 51 -3.70 -1.23 8.50
CA ALA A 51 -3.35 -0.59 7.23
C ALA A 51 -1.85 -0.30 7.10
N ALA A 52 -1.07 -0.41 8.19
CA ALA A 52 0.38 -0.36 8.09
C ALA A 52 0.82 -1.50 7.15
N PRO A 53 1.42 -1.20 5.98
CA PRO A 53 1.86 -2.24 5.08
C PRO A 53 2.85 -3.10 5.86
N ALA A 54 2.46 -4.33 6.18
CA ALA A 54 3.36 -5.33 6.73
C ALA A 54 4.57 -5.31 5.82
N HIS A 55 5.70 -4.81 6.33
CA HIS A 55 6.91 -4.53 5.57
C HIS A 55 7.19 -5.76 4.72
N ARG A 56 6.73 -5.75 3.46
CA ARG A 56 6.92 -6.88 2.57
C ARG A 56 8.39 -6.77 2.27
N TYR A 57 9.21 -7.54 3.00
CA TYR A 57 10.59 -7.74 2.67
C TYR A 57 10.59 -8.27 1.25
N TYR A 58 10.71 -7.37 0.29
CA TYR A 58 10.98 -7.72 -1.09
C TYR A 58 12.22 -8.59 -0.98
N ARG A 59 12.10 -9.90 -1.24
CA ARG A 59 13.28 -10.76 -1.32
C ARG A 59 14.15 -10.12 -2.39
N ARG A 60 15.23 -9.45 -1.99
CA ARG A 60 16.30 -9.12 -2.92
C ARG A 60 16.70 -10.45 -3.54
N ARG A 61 16.47 -10.61 -4.84
CA ARG A 61 17.09 -11.71 -5.56
C ARG A 61 18.58 -11.54 -5.34
N HIS A 62 19.21 -12.61 -4.87
CA HIS A 62 20.65 -12.69 -4.68
C HIS A 62 21.29 -12.50 -6.07
N THR A 63 21.76 -11.29 -6.38
CA THR A 63 22.65 -11.05 -7.52
C THR A 63 24.06 -11.36 -7.06
N GLY A 64 24.34 -12.64 -6.88
CA GLY A 64 25.66 -13.13 -6.52
C GLY A 64 25.89 -14.44 -7.25
N GLY A 65 26.71 -14.37 -8.30
CA GLY A 65 27.11 -15.49 -9.11
C GLY A 65 27.50 -15.01 -10.51
N ASP A 66 28.79 -14.71 -10.67
CA ASP A 66 29.46 -14.54 -11.96
C ASP A 66 29.02 -15.60 -12.98
N ALA A 67 28.19 -15.19 -13.92
CA ALA A 67 28.17 -15.71 -15.27
C ALA A 67 27.40 -14.68 -16.09
N GLU A 68 28.11 -14.02 -16.99
CA GLU A 68 27.55 -13.22 -18.06
C GLU A 68 26.65 -14.14 -18.90
N ALA A 69 25.40 -14.32 -18.49
CA ALA A 69 24.40 -15.00 -19.30
C ALA A 69 24.01 -14.03 -20.40
N ALA A 70 24.89 -13.88 -21.39
CA ALA A 70 24.60 -13.19 -22.64
C ALA A 70 23.37 -13.88 -23.23
N PHE A 71 22.23 -13.20 -23.17
CA PHE A 71 21.00 -13.70 -23.74
C PHE A 71 21.22 -13.94 -25.24
N GLN A 72 21.27 -15.21 -25.64
CA GLN A 72 21.42 -15.59 -27.03
C GLN A 72 20.11 -16.20 -27.54
N TRP A 73 19.35 -15.38 -28.25
CA TRP A 73 18.12 -15.81 -28.89
C TRP A 73 18.43 -16.81 -30.01
N LYS A 74 17.81 -18.00 -29.91
CA LYS A 74 17.86 -19.03 -30.97
C LYS A 74 16.47 -19.13 -31.62
N PRO A 75 16.32 -18.87 -32.93
CA PRO A 75 15.05 -19.07 -33.62
C PRO A 75 14.62 -20.54 -33.54
N SER A 76 13.32 -20.80 -33.39
CA SER A 76 12.80 -22.18 -33.27
C SER A 76 12.76 -22.95 -34.61
N GLY A 77 13.39 -22.43 -35.66
CA GLY A 77 13.37 -23.02 -36.99
C GLY A 77 14.40 -22.42 -37.93
N PRO A 78 14.63 -23.06 -39.10
CA PRO A 78 15.61 -22.59 -40.07
C PRO A 78 15.23 -21.21 -40.62
N MET A 79 16.16 -20.25 -40.53
CA MET A 79 16.00 -18.93 -41.15
C MET A 79 15.83 -19.08 -42.66
N ARG A 80 14.71 -18.58 -43.21
CA ARG A 80 14.50 -18.54 -44.66
C ARG A 80 15.53 -17.59 -45.29
N THR A 81 16.25 -18.06 -46.30
CA THR A 81 17.18 -17.21 -47.05
C THR A 81 16.41 -16.32 -48.02
N ILE A 82 16.52 -15.01 -47.83
CA ILE A 82 16.00 -14.05 -48.81
C ILE A 82 17.03 -14.01 -49.94
N ARG A 83 16.66 -14.50 -51.12
CA ARG A 83 17.50 -14.34 -52.32
C ARG A 83 17.62 -12.85 -52.61
N LYS A 84 18.84 -12.33 -52.70
CA LYS A 84 19.06 -10.96 -53.17
C LYS A 84 18.52 -10.87 -54.59
N ALA A 85 17.58 -9.97 -54.83
CA ALA A 85 17.15 -9.64 -56.18
C ALA A 85 18.39 -9.15 -56.94
N GLY A 86 18.71 -9.84 -58.04
CA GLY A 86 19.80 -9.48 -58.94
C GLY A 86 19.59 -8.06 -59.47
N LYS A 87 20.73 -7.40 -59.71
CA LYS A 87 20.86 -6.07 -60.28
C LYS A 87 20.33 -6.00 -61.70
#